data_AF-A0A063ZD22-F1
#
_entry.id   AF-A0A063ZD22-F1
#
_cell.length_a   1.000
_cell.length_b   1.000
_cell.length_c   1.000
_cell.angle_alpha   90.00
_cell.angle_beta   90.00
_cell.angle_gamma   90.00
#
_symmetry.space_group_name_H-M   'P 1'
#
loop_
_entity.id
_entity.type
_entity.pdbx_description
1 polymer ?
#
loop_
_entity_poly.entity_id
_entity_poly.type
_entity_poly.pdbx_seq_one_letter_code
_entity_poly.pdbx_strand_id
1 'polypeptide(L)'
;MKKILYLVITCAAAGMLVLVGIHILPNPDLQGPGEIPTEVPENRTPRPTGVPRENTSFIEIHHAGDPGVILYPGDPGYPAIEAECREQIRSTCGQYKMGFSRVELDAMKQNDTYVAMHLPAPTRFETGYIVDGSPKEILADEAVFFLDFEDWPENIIIMRLGDVCGVWDASRDREKLRVLADPFLVGRAAS
;
A
#
# COMPACT_ATOMS: atom_id res chain seq x y z
N MET A 1 -16.41 32.48 19.84
CA MET A 1 -17.72 31.80 19.76
C MET A 1 -17.56 30.51 18.96
N LYS A 2 -16.99 29.46 19.57
CA LYS A 2 -16.62 28.20 18.89
C LYS A 2 -16.96 26.93 19.70
N LYS A 3 -17.72 27.07 20.80
CA LYS A 3 -18.03 25.97 21.74
C LYS A 3 -19.50 25.53 21.75
N ILE A 4 -20.35 26.09 20.88
CA ILE A 4 -21.81 25.81 20.85
C ILE A 4 -22.20 24.92 19.65
N LEU A 5 -21.32 24.74 18.66
CA LEU A 5 -21.62 23.96 17.45
C LEU A 5 -21.43 22.43 17.63
N TYR A 6 -20.81 21.98 18.72
CA TYR A 6 -20.51 20.56 18.96
C TYR A 6 -21.57 19.82 19.80
N LEU A 7 -22.67 20.47 20.19
CA LEU A 7 -23.71 19.86 21.05
C LEU A 7 -24.98 19.46 20.30
N VAL A 8 -25.02 19.57 18.97
CA VAL A 8 -26.23 19.30 18.16
C VAL A 8 -26.08 18.06 17.24
N ILE A 9 -24.93 17.38 17.25
CA ILE A 9 -24.70 16.16 16.44
C ILE A 9 -24.29 14.99 17.34
N THR A 10 -25.05 14.75 18.41
CA THR A 10 -24.89 13.57 19.28
C THR A 10 -26.22 12.94 19.70
N CYS A 11 -27.32 13.15 18.96
CA CYS A 11 -28.65 12.71 19.38
C CYS A 11 -29.56 12.06 18.32
N ALA A 12 -29.03 11.37 17.30
CA ALA A 12 -29.91 10.70 16.33
C ALA A 12 -29.33 9.43 15.69
N ALA A 13 -29.19 8.36 16.47
CA ALA A 13 -29.21 6.99 15.94
C ALA A 13 -29.47 5.96 17.06
N ALA A 14 -30.50 6.19 17.87
CA ALA A 14 -31.05 5.17 18.76
C ALA A 14 -32.57 5.17 18.55
N GLY A 15 -33.09 4.17 17.84
CA GLY A 15 -34.51 4.09 17.53
C GLY A 15 -34.85 2.93 16.60
N MET A 16 -34.98 1.75 17.21
CA MET A 16 -35.73 0.56 16.78
C MET A 16 -36.26 0.46 15.33
N LEU A 17 -36.00 -0.68 14.70
CA LEU A 17 -37.04 -1.37 13.93
C LEU A 17 -37.06 -2.87 14.26
N VAL A 18 -38.29 -3.30 14.52
CA VAL A 18 -38.71 -4.51 15.23
C VAL A 18 -38.85 -5.71 14.28
N LEU A 19 -38.67 -6.91 14.86
CA LEU A 19 -38.93 -8.24 14.33
C LEU A 19 -40.22 -8.38 13.50
N VAL A 20 -40.13 -9.18 12.42
CA VAL A 20 -41.15 -10.19 12.07
C VAL A 20 -40.44 -11.46 11.60
N GLY A 21 -40.62 -12.58 12.33
CA GLY A 21 -40.24 -13.93 11.89
C GLY A 21 -41.20 -14.46 10.82
N ILE A 22 -40.82 -15.52 10.09
CA ILE A 22 -41.31 -16.89 10.31
C ILE A 22 -40.45 -17.87 9.49
N HIS A 23 -40.27 -19.04 10.11
CA HIS A 23 -39.58 -20.27 9.71
C HIS A 23 -39.75 -20.78 8.27
N ILE A 24 -38.65 -21.30 7.70
CA ILE A 24 -38.63 -22.58 6.99
C ILE A 24 -37.37 -23.38 7.42
N LEU A 25 -37.60 -24.58 7.97
CA LEU A 25 -36.61 -25.57 8.43
C LEU A 25 -35.86 -26.23 7.24
N PRO A 26 -34.75 -26.97 7.47
CA PRO A 26 -33.90 -27.55 6.44
C PRO A 26 -34.47 -28.87 5.92
N ASN A 27 -34.05 -29.27 4.72
CA ASN A 27 -34.24 -30.65 4.25
C ASN A 27 -32.86 -31.29 3.96
N PRO A 28 -32.54 -32.47 4.54
CA PRO A 28 -31.31 -33.20 4.30
C PRO A 28 -31.43 -34.17 3.12
N ASP A 29 -30.25 -34.59 2.64
CA ASP A 29 -29.96 -35.76 1.80
C ASP A 29 -30.49 -35.81 0.35
N LEU A 30 -29.55 -35.70 -0.59
CA LEU A 30 -29.35 -36.71 -1.65
C LEU A 30 -27.88 -36.72 -2.10
N GLN A 31 -27.29 -37.90 -2.01
CA GLN A 31 -25.90 -38.28 -2.24
C GLN A 31 -25.45 -38.19 -3.70
N GLY A 32 -24.14 -38.01 -3.91
CA GLY A 32 -23.43 -38.41 -5.14
C GLY A 32 -21.96 -37.97 -5.13
N PRO A 33 -20.97 -38.91 -5.15
CA PRO A 33 -19.56 -38.60 -5.00
C PRO A 33 -18.94 -38.23 -6.36
N GLY A 34 -18.26 -37.08 -6.39
CA GLY A 34 -17.42 -36.67 -7.50
C GLY A 34 -16.20 -35.96 -6.94
N GLU A 35 -15.16 -36.73 -6.66
CA GLU A 35 -13.83 -36.19 -6.35
C GLU A 35 -13.36 -35.35 -7.53
N ILE A 36 -13.24 -34.05 -7.30
CA ILE A 36 -12.36 -33.19 -8.09
C ILE A 36 -11.24 -32.81 -7.12
N PRO A 37 -9.97 -33.11 -7.41
CA PRO A 37 -8.87 -32.54 -6.64
C PRO A 37 -8.84 -31.04 -6.94
N THR A 38 -9.47 -30.25 -6.08
CA THR A 38 -9.15 -28.83 -5.97
C THR A 38 -7.79 -28.78 -5.33
N GLU A 39 -6.74 -28.76 -6.16
CA GLU A 39 -5.46 -28.20 -5.73
C GLU A 39 -5.74 -26.74 -5.34
N VAL A 40 -5.98 -26.55 -4.05
CA VAL A 40 -5.90 -25.25 -3.39
C VAL A 40 -4.47 -24.79 -3.63
N PRO A 41 -4.23 -23.67 -4.34
CA PRO A 41 -2.87 -23.17 -4.43
C PRO A 41 -2.45 -22.83 -3.01
N GLU A 42 -1.37 -23.48 -2.55
CA GLU A 42 -0.75 -23.25 -1.26
C GLU A 42 -0.72 -21.74 -0.99
N ASN A 43 -1.37 -21.35 0.10
CA ASN A 43 -1.26 -20.04 0.71
C ASN A 43 0.22 -19.81 1.03
N ARG A 44 0.98 -19.27 0.07
CA ARG A 44 2.34 -18.81 0.30
C ARG A 44 2.22 -17.55 1.14
N THR A 45 2.22 -17.78 2.43
CA THR A 45 2.25 -16.75 3.45
C THR A 45 3.42 -15.83 3.15
N PRO A 46 3.22 -14.50 3.16
CA PRO A 46 4.30 -13.52 3.05
C PRO A 46 5.44 -13.89 4.00
N ARG A 47 6.69 -13.90 3.51
CA ARG A 47 7.81 -14.31 4.34
C ARG A 47 8.11 -13.22 5.39
N PRO A 48 8.18 -13.57 6.68
CA PRO A 48 8.68 -12.65 7.69
C PRO A 48 10.17 -12.38 7.41
N THR A 49 10.54 -11.10 7.47
CA THR A 49 11.90 -10.52 7.51
C THR A 49 13.04 -11.49 7.16
N GLY A 50 13.10 -11.90 5.89
CA GLY A 50 14.28 -12.54 5.33
C GLY A 50 15.21 -11.48 4.74
N VAL A 51 16.52 -11.69 4.87
CA VAL A 51 17.53 -10.87 4.17
C VAL A 51 17.12 -10.75 2.68
N PRO A 52 17.08 -9.53 2.11
CA PRO A 52 16.73 -9.34 0.71
C PRO A 52 17.56 -10.25 -0.20
N ARG A 53 16.88 -10.93 -1.14
CA ARG A 53 17.59 -11.73 -2.14
C ARG A 53 18.40 -10.79 -3.04
N GLU A 54 19.68 -11.08 -3.20
CA GLU A 54 20.55 -10.31 -4.09
C GLU A 54 19.96 -10.26 -5.51
N ASN A 55 20.09 -9.09 -6.16
CA ASN A 55 19.67 -8.85 -7.55
C ASN A 55 18.20 -9.16 -7.87
N THR A 56 17.30 -9.12 -6.89
CA THR A 56 15.86 -9.31 -7.10
C THR A 56 15.09 -8.08 -6.64
N SER A 57 14.10 -7.64 -7.42
CA SER A 57 13.17 -6.60 -6.96
C SER A 57 12.30 -7.14 -5.83
N PHE A 58 11.97 -6.28 -4.87
CA PHE A 58 11.03 -6.62 -3.80
C PHE A 58 10.23 -5.41 -3.38
N ILE A 59 9.09 -5.67 -2.74
CA ILE A 59 8.25 -4.66 -2.14
C ILE A 59 8.28 -4.88 -0.64
N GLU A 60 8.64 -3.85 0.11
CA GLU A 60 8.51 -3.82 1.55
C GLU A 60 7.24 -3.05 1.92
N ILE A 61 6.38 -3.66 2.74
CA ILE A 61 5.19 -3.04 3.31
C ILE A 61 5.45 -2.90 4.80
N HIS A 62 5.40 -1.68 5.31
CA HIS A 62 5.70 -1.37 6.69
C HIS A 62 4.49 -0.76 7.38
N HIS A 63 4.14 -1.33 8.54
CA HIS A 63 3.17 -0.76 9.46
C HIS A 63 3.93 -0.08 10.60
N ALA A 64 3.42 1.07 11.06
CA ALA A 64 4.07 1.84 12.12
C ALA A 64 4.27 0.99 13.38
N GLY A 65 5.52 0.84 13.81
CA GLY A 65 5.89 0.10 15.03
C GLY A 65 6.06 -1.42 14.86
N ASP A 66 5.90 -1.96 13.65
CA ASP A 66 6.03 -3.40 13.38
C ASP A 66 7.16 -3.74 12.40
N PRO A 67 7.70 -4.97 12.44
CA PRO A 67 8.59 -5.45 11.38
C PRO A 67 7.87 -5.51 10.04
N GLY A 68 8.47 -4.94 8.99
CA GLY A 68 7.90 -4.91 7.64
C GLY A 68 7.71 -6.31 7.01
N VAL A 69 6.76 -6.40 6.09
CA VAL A 69 6.50 -7.57 5.25
C VAL A 69 7.21 -7.40 3.91
N ILE A 70 7.98 -8.40 3.48
CA ILE A 70 8.66 -8.39 2.19
C ILE A 70 7.92 -9.31 1.22
N LEU A 71 7.56 -8.76 0.05
CA LEU A 71 6.99 -9.47 -1.08
C LEU A 71 7.99 -9.55 -2.23
N TYR A 72 8.14 -10.74 -2.79
CA TYR A 72 8.91 -11.02 -4.00
C TYR A 72 7.98 -11.26 -5.21
N PRO A 73 8.49 -11.20 -6.45
CA PRO A 73 7.69 -11.39 -7.67
C PRO A 73 6.84 -12.67 -7.73
N GLY A 74 7.21 -13.72 -6.99
CA GLY A 74 6.47 -14.97 -6.93
C GLY A 74 5.42 -15.05 -5.82
N ASP A 75 5.29 -14.04 -4.96
CA ASP A 75 4.38 -14.05 -3.83
C ASP A 75 2.97 -13.57 -4.22
N PRO A 76 1.91 -14.15 -3.62
CA PRO A 76 0.54 -13.67 -3.83
C PRO A 76 0.42 -12.20 -3.39
N GLY A 77 -0.11 -11.35 -4.28
CA GLY A 77 -0.30 -9.92 -4.04
C GLY A 77 0.81 -9.01 -4.58
N TYR A 78 2.03 -9.52 -4.80
CA TYR A 78 3.11 -8.73 -5.40
C TYR A 78 2.69 -8.06 -6.72
N PRO A 79 2.09 -8.76 -7.70
CA PRO A 79 1.77 -8.13 -9.00
C PRO A 79 0.79 -6.96 -8.88
N ALA A 80 -0.17 -7.03 -7.95
CA ALA A 80 -1.17 -5.98 -7.77
C ALA A 80 -0.56 -4.73 -7.13
N ILE A 81 0.26 -4.91 -6.09
CA ILE A 81 0.92 -3.80 -5.40
C ILE A 81 2.00 -3.18 -6.30
N GLU A 82 2.78 -4.01 -7.00
CA GLU A 82 3.80 -3.54 -7.95
C GLU A 82 3.19 -2.67 -9.05
N ALA A 83 2.08 -3.12 -9.64
CA ALA A 83 1.36 -2.35 -10.64
C ALA A 83 0.89 -1.00 -10.07
N GLU A 84 0.33 -0.97 -8.87
CA GLU A 84 -0.15 0.28 -8.26
C GLU A 84 0.99 1.27 -7.96
N CYS A 85 2.10 0.80 -7.42
CA CYS A 85 3.29 1.63 -7.20
C CYS A 85 3.83 2.22 -8.52
N ARG A 86 3.92 1.42 -9.59
CA ARG A 86 4.34 1.91 -10.91
C ARG A 86 3.37 2.95 -11.47
N GLU A 87 2.08 2.72 -11.29
CA GLU A 87 1.05 3.67 -11.71
C GLU A 87 1.15 4.99 -10.94
N GLN A 88 1.40 4.98 -9.63
CA GLN A 88 1.62 6.22 -8.88
C GLN A 88 2.86 6.99 -9.36
N ILE A 89 3.97 6.30 -9.67
CA ILE A 89 5.16 6.93 -10.26
C ILE A 89 4.80 7.56 -11.62
N ARG A 90 4.08 6.83 -12.48
CA ARG A 90 3.60 7.35 -13.78
C ARG A 90 2.65 8.53 -13.60
N SER A 91 1.84 8.54 -12.56
CA SER A 91 0.93 9.64 -12.23
C SER A 91 1.63 10.85 -11.62
N THR A 92 2.94 10.83 -11.42
CA THR A 92 3.68 11.99 -10.91
C THR A 92 3.47 13.20 -11.81
N CYS A 93 2.94 14.30 -11.28
CA CYS A 93 2.57 15.49 -12.04
C CYS A 93 3.35 16.76 -11.62
N GLY A 94 4.16 16.68 -10.56
CA GLY A 94 4.94 17.81 -10.06
C GLY A 94 6.22 17.37 -9.36
N GLN A 95 7.21 18.26 -9.27
CA GLN A 95 8.47 18.02 -8.56
C GLN A 95 8.66 19.03 -7.43
N TYR A 96 8.84 18.54 -6.20
CA TYR A 96 9.31 19.34 -5.08
C TYR A 96 10.82 19.07 -4.88
N LYS A 97 11.65 20.10 -5.08
CA LYS A 97 13.11 20.00 -4.87
C LYS A 97 13.48 20.21 -3.41
N MET A 98 12.90 19.43 -2.51
CA MET A 98 13.42 19.25 -1.16
C MET A 98 14.34 18.03 -1.21
N GLY A 99 15.65 18.25 -1.16
CA GLY A 99 16.64 17.19 -1.18
C GLY A 99 16.82 16.65 0.23
N PHE A 100 16.18 15.54 0.54
CA PHE A 100 16.40 14.82 1.80
C PHE A 100 17.59 13.86 1.63
N SER A 101 18.38 13.73 2.68
CA SER A 101 19.38 12.68 2.83
C SER A 101 18.71 11.33 3.11
N ARG A 102 19.43 10.23 2.85
CA ARG A 102 18.99 8.89 3.25
C ARG A 102 18.66 8.81 4.75
N VAL A 103 19.43 9.50 5.59
CA VAL A 103 19.21 9.55 7.06
C VAL A 103 17.87 10.19 7.41
N GLU A 104 17.51 11.29 6.74
CA GLU A 104 16.21 11.93 6.95
C GLU A 104 15.06 11.03 6.48
N LEU A 105 15.21 10.37 5.33
CA LEU A 105 14.22 9.39 4.85
C LEU A 105 14.06 8.22 5.82
N ASP A 106 15.17 7.67 6.33
CA ASP A 106 15.14 6.56 7.29
C ASP A 106 14.47 6.99 8.60
N ALA A 107 14.67 8.25 9.04
CA ALA A 107 13.98 8.80 10.20
C ALA A 107 12.46 8.94 9.97
N MET A 108 12.03 9.28 8.76
CA MET A 108 10.60 9.29 8.38
C MET A 108 10.04 7.85 8.39
N LYS A 109 10.74 6.89 7.78
CA LYS A 109 10.32 5.48 7.76
C LYS A 109 10.10 4.87 9.15
N GLN A 110 10.81 5.32 10.18
CA GLN A 110 10.73 4.74 11.53
C GLN A 110 9.36 4.85 12.20
N ASN A 111 8.55 5.84 11.86
CA ASN A 111 7.31 6.14 12.59
C ASN A 111 6.05 6.07 11.72
N ASP A 112 6.19 5.87 10.42
CA ASP A 112 5.09 5.97 9.47
C ASP A 112 4.76 4.63 8.81
N THR A 113 3.50 4.48 8.41
CA THR A 113 3.07 3.41 7.51
C THR A 113 3.55 3.72 6.09
N TYR A 114 4.28 2.82 5.43
CA TYR A 114 4.76 3.03 4.05
C TYR A 114 4.83 1.75 3.23
N VAL A 115 4.88 1.92 1.91
CA VAL A 115 5.26 0.89 0.94
C VAL A 115 6.54 1.35 0.26
N ALA A 116 7.55 0.49 0.18
CA ALA A 116 8.80 0.76 -0.53
C ALA A 116 9.00 -0.27 -1.65
N MET A 117 9.19 0.22 -2.87
CA MET A 117 9.57 -0.60 -4.03
C MET A 117 11.07 -0.51 -4.23
N HIS A 118 11.75 -1.65 -4.09
CA HIS A 118 13.19 -1.77 -4.29
C HIS A 118 13.49 -2.44 -5.62
N LEU A 119 14.39 -1.81 -6.38
CA LEU A 119 14.77 -2.25 -7.71
C LEU A 119 16.21 -2.78 -7.67
N PRO A 120 16.50 -3.91 -8.34
CA PRO A 120 17.83 -4.51 -8.33
C PRO A 120 18.87 -3.69 -9.10
N ALA A 121 18.41 -2.74 -9.93
CA ALA A 121 19.23 -1.78 -10.64
C ALA A 121 18.44 -0.48 -10.82
N PRO A 122 19.13 0.67 -11.00
CA PRO A 122 18.48 1.93 -11.30
C PRO A 122 17.56 1.80 -12.52
N THR A 123 16.28 2.05 -12.31
CA THR A 123 15.22 1.92 -13.32
C THR A 123 14.73 3.29 -13.75
N ARG A 124 14.52 3.46 -15.06
CA ARG A 124 13.90 4.66 -15.62
C ARG A 124 12.39 4.55 -15.52
N PHE A 125 11.75 5.63 -15.08
CA PHE A 125 10.31 5.78 -15.12
C PHE A 125 9.95 7.06 -15.86
N GLU A 126 9.00 6.95 -16.77
CA GLU A 126 8.30 8.10 -17.33
C GLU A 126 7.23 8.57 -16.34
N THR A 127 7.13 9.89 -16.16
CA THR A 127 6.16 10.54 -15.27
C THR A 127 5.16 11.36 -16.07
N GLY A 128 3.98 11.59 -15.52
CA GLY A 128 2.96 12.48 -16.08
C GLY A 128 3.33 13.97 -16.03
N TYR A 129 4.45 14.32 -15.39
CA TYR A 129 4.96 15.68 -15.34
C TYR A 129 5.60 16.04 -16.67
N ILE A 130 4.89 16.86 -17.46
CA ILE A 130 5.30 17.26 -18.80
C ILE A 130 6.19 18.50 -18.76
N VAL A 131 7.36 18.43 -19.40
CA VAL A 131 8.27 19.57 -19.63
C VAL A 131 8.60 19.61 -21.11
N ASP A 132 8.49 20.78 -21.74
CA ASP A 132 8.77 20.98 -23.17
C ASP A 132 8.03 19.98 -24.10
N GLY A 133 6.81 19.60 -23.72
CA GLY A 133 5.94 18.69 -24.48
C GLY A 133 6.27 17.20 -24.33
N SER A 134 7.19 16.82 -23.45
CA SER A 134 7.54 15.41 -23.20
C SER A 134 7.39 15.03 -21.71
N PRO A 135 6.96 13.78 -21.41
CA PRO A 135 7.04 13.21 -20.07
C PRO A 135 8.44 13.34 -19.50
N LYS A 136 8.57 13.80 -18.26
CA LYS A 136 9.85 13.80 -17.58
C LYS A 136 10.22 12.39 -17.15
N GLU A 137 11.48 12.03 -17.37
CA GLU A 137 12.04 10.79 -16.87
C GLU A 137 12.69 10.97 -15.50
N ILE A 138 12.55 9.95 -14.66
CA ILE A 138 13.27 9.82 -13.39
C ILE A 138 14.04 8.50 -13.38
N LEU A 139 15.21 8.51 -12.77
CA LEU A 139 16.02 7.31 -12.54
C LEU A 139 16.06 7.04 -11.04
N ALA A 140 15.67 5.83 -10.64
CA ALA A 140 15.53 5.47 -9.24
C ALA A 140 15.86 4.00 -8.99
N ASP A 141 16.42 3.70 -7.82
CA ASP A 141 16.62 2.35 -7.30
C ASP A 141 15.66 2.02 -6.14
N GLU A 142 15.05 3.04 -5.52
CA GLU A 142 14.00 2.88 -4.52
C GLU A 142 12.91 3.96 -4.69
N ALA A 143 11.64 3.57 -4.53
CA ALA A 143 10.51 4.50 -4.44
C ALA A 143 9.71 4.19 -3.17
N VAL A 144 9.42 5.23 -2.38
CA VAL A 144 8.75 5.14 -1.08
C VAL A 144 7.43 5.92 -1.12
N PHE A 145 6.36 5.24 -0.73
CA PHE A 145 4.99 5.72 -0.72
C PHE A 145 4.49 5.70 0.72
N PHE A 146 4.39 6.86 1.35
CA PHE A 146 3.84 6.94 2.70
C PHE A 146 2.31 6.85 2.65
N LEU A 147 1.72 6.07 3.54
CA LEU A 147 0.27 5.90 3.60
C LEU A 147 -0.34 6.90 4.58
N ASP A 148 0.21 7.04 5.79
CA ASP A 148 -0.37 7.84 6.89
C ASP A 148 0.38 9.16 7.20
N PHE A 149 1.20 9.65 6.27
CA PHE A 149 1.97 10.88 6.49
C PHE A 149 1.10 12.14 6.37
N GLU A 150 0.74 12.73 7.52
CA GLU A 150 -0.23 13.84 7.64
C GLU A 150 0.19 15.13 6.93
N ASP A 151 1.49 15.40 6.87
CA ASP A 151 1.99 16.68 6.34
C ASP A 151 1.99 16.74 4.80
N TRP A 152 1.94 15.58 4.10
CA TRP A 152 2.10 15.51 2.63
C TRP A 152 1.34 14.34 2.00
N PRO A 153 -0.01 14.40 1.93
CA PRO A 153 -0.86 13.30 1.50
C PRO A 153 -0.79 12.95 0.00
N GLU A 154 -0.11 13.74 -0.82
CA GLU A 154 0.00 13.50 -2.28
C GLU A 154 1.45 13.24 -2.74
N ASN A 155 2.42 13.23 -1.82
CA ASN A 155 3.82 13.08 -2.17
C ASN A 155 4.30 11.62 -2.18
N ILE A 156 5.20 11.32 -3.12
CA ILE A 156 6.06 10.13 -3.16
C ILE A 156 7.52 10.56 -3.03
N ILE A 157 8.33 9.77 -2.32
CA ILE A 157 9.77 10.03 -2.19
C ILE A 157 10.50 9.02 -3.06
N ILE A 158 11.33 9.52 -3.97
CA ILE A 158 12.07 8.70 -4.90
C ILE A 158 13.55 8.87 -4.65
N MET A 159 14.20 7.75 -4.34
CA MET A 159 15.65 7.70 -4.21
C MET A 159 16.27 7.51 -5.57
N ARG A 160 17.19 8.42 -5.87
CA ARG A 160 18.02 8.33 -7.06
C ARG A 160 19.34 7.71 -6.65
N LEU A 161 19.99 7.05 -7.61
CA LEU A 161 21.32 6.45 -7.45
C LEU A 161 22.23 7.26 -6.50
N GLY A 162 22.52 6.68 -5.31
CA GLY A 162 23.28 7.32 -4.23
C GLY A 162 22.40 7.80 -3.07
N ASP A 163 22.87 8.82 -2.34
CA ASP A 163 22.26 9.24 -1.06
C ASP A 163 21.19 10.35 -1.20
N VAL A 164 20.80 10.71 -2.43
CA VAL A 164 19.93 11.85 -2.69
C VAL A 164 18.49 11.41 -2.95
N CYS A 165 17.59 11.91 -2.11
CA CYS A 165 16.15 11.71 -2.27
C CYS A 165 15.51 12.93 -2.96
N GLY A 166 14.52 12.68 -3.82
CA GLY A 166 13.67 13.73 -4.37
C GLY A 166 12.20 13.47 -4.06
N VAL A 167 11.48 14.52 -3.67
CA VAL A 167 10.03 14.44 -3.42
C VAL A 167 9.24 14.85 -4.66
N TRP A 168 8.23 14.07 -4.97
CA TRP A 168 7.41 14.21 -6.17
C TRP A 168 5.95 14.13 -5.81
N ASP A 169 5.13 14.93 -6.49
CA ASP A 169 3.69 14.94 -6.30
C ASP A 169 3.04 13.92 -7.22
N ALA A 170 2.19 13.05 -6.68
CA ALA A 170 1.44 12.05 -7.44
C ALA A 170 -0.01 12.52 -7.64
N SER A 171 -0.45 12.61 -8.90
CA SER A 171 -1.84 12.97 -9.25
C SER A 171 -2.88 11.88 -8.94
N ARG A 172 -2.46 10.77 -8.34
CA ARG A 172 -3.30 9.59 -8.10
C ARG A 172 -3.46 9.35 -6.60
N ASP A 173 -4.68 9.07 -6.21
CA ASP A 173 -5.04 8.78 -4.83
C ASP A 173 -4.34 7.51 -4.31
N ARG A 174 -3.63 7.65 -3.18
CA ARG A 174 -2.93 6.57 -2.50
C ARG A 174 -3.86 5.59 -1.78
N GLU A 175 -5.16 5.88 -1.65
CA GLU A 175 -6.15 5.01 -1.00
C GLU A 175 -6.16 3.61 -1.62
N LYS A 176 -6.06 3.51 -2.95
CA LYS A 176 -6.01 2.21 -3.62
C LYS A 176 -4.79 1.38 -3.22
N LEU A 177 -3.62 2.01 -3.14
CA LEU A 177 -2.41 1.33 -2.67
C LEU A 177 -2.57 0.88 -1.21
N ARG A 178 -3.18 1.72 -0.37
CA ARG A 178 -3.51 1.36 1.01
C ARG A 178 -4.42 0.15 1.07
N VAL A 179 -5.50 0.10 0.29
CA VAL A 179 -6.42 -1.06 0.25
C VAL A 179 -5.71 -2.34 -0.18
N LEU A 180 -4.79 -2.25 -1.15
CA LEU A 180 -4.00 -3.41 -1.58
C LEU A 180 -2.97 -3.86 -0.52
N ALA A 181 -2.45 -2.92 0.26
CA ALA A 181 -1.50 -3.19 1.33
C ALA A 181 -2.17 -3.63 2.65
N ASP A 182 -3.43 -3.25 2.88
CA ASP A 182 -4.17 -3.46 4.13
C ASP A 182 -4.12 -4.89 4.69
N PRO A 183 -4.28 -5.96 3.88
CA PRO A 183 -4.19 -7.34 4.38
C PRO A 183 -2.83 -7.68 5.00
N PHE A 184 -1.78 -6.98 4.58
CA PHE A 184 -0.41 -7.16 5.07
C PHE A 184 -0.07 -6.20 6.22
N LEU A 185 -0.78 -5.08 6.33
CA LEU A 185 -0.66 -4.11 7.42
C LEU A 185 -1.40 -4.58 8.69
N VAL A 186 -2.56 -5.21 8.52
CA VAL A 186 -3.43 -5.67 9.65
C VAL A 186 -3.07 -7.10 10.10
N GLY A 187 -2.23 -7.81 9.34
CA GLY A 187 -2.01 -9.25 9.39
C GLY A 187 -1.37 -9.86 10.65
N ARG A 188 -1.31 -9.18 11.81
CA ARG A 188 -0.72 -9.72 13.04
C ARG A 188 -1.57 -9.64 14.30
N ALA A 189 -2.87 -9.33 14.19
CA ALA A 189 -3.78 -9.40 15.34
C ALA A 189 -4.28 -10.84 15.66
N ALA A 190 -3.86 -11.86 14.92
CA ALA A 190 -4.30 -13.24 15.13
C ALA A 190 -3.16 -14.25 14.89
N SER A 191 -2.17 -14.28 15.79
CA SER A 191 -1.31 -15.46 15.98
C SER A 191 -0.86 -15.58 17.42
#